data_AF-A0A5P2CGJ8-F1
#
_entry.id   AF-A0A5P2CGJ8-F1
#
_cell.length_a   1.000
_cell.length_b   1.000
_cell.length_c   1.000
_cell.angle_alpha   90.00
_cell.angle_beta   90.00
_cell.angle_gamma   90.00
#
_symmetry.space_group_name_H-M   'P 1'
#
loop_
_entity.id
_entity.type
_entity.pdbx_description
1 polymer ?
#
loop_
_entity_poly.entity_id
_entity_poly.type
_entity_poly.pdbx_seq_one_letter_code
_entity_poly.pdbx_strand_id
1 'polypeptide(L)'
;MVSSERDQGQEPCAARRTEGQLRRRQGLADASAGVTPGETGVPAVVARIERFRCVIYLSGAAGADIAAPRRECTQYAAAFGWEITEVIEEHVGLLPPHGRAGLGQALDRIKAAEAGAVLTAWRSMISSVAQEYDEVAREIEKAGGFLHVRDSARSAEGTGR
;
A
#
# COMPACT_ATOMS: atom_id res chain seq x y z
N MET A 1 -14.37 -31.54 83.42
CA MET A 1 -13.59 -31.85 82.21
C MET A 1 -13.77 -30.71 81.22
N VAL A 2 -12.65 -30.10 80.84
CA VAL A 2 -12.35 -29.41 79.56
C VAL A 2 -13.20 -28.18 79.14
N SER A 3 -12.53 -27.04 79.25
CA SER A 3 -12.35 -25.92 78.30
C SER A 3 -13.40 -25.54 77.26
N SER A 4 -13.61 -24.22 77.15
CA SER A 4 -13.63 -23.37 75.92
C SER A 4 -14.69 -22.26 76.09
N GLU A 5 -14.53 -21.00 75.67
CA GLU A 5 -13.45 -20.24 75.03
C GLU A 5 -13.77 -18.75 75.23
N ARG A 6 -12.73 -17.91 75.21
CA ARG A 6 -12.82 -16.45 75.09
C ARG A 6 -13.25 -16.11 73.67
N ASP A 7 -14.09 -15.10 73.49
CA ASP A 7 -14.06 -14.33 72.25
C ASP A 7 -13.96 -12.83 72.57
N GLN A 8 -12.79 -12.28 72.26
CA GLN A 8 -12.45 -10.87 72.32
C GLN A 8 -12.63 -10.28 70.92
N GLY A 9 -13.48 -9.26 70.83
CA GLY A 9 -13.22 -8.01 70.12
C GLY A 9 -13.22 -8.04 68.58
N GLN A 10 -13.75 -6.95 67.99
CA GLN A 10 -12.95 -6.10 67.10
C GLN A 10 -13.69 -4.80 66.75
N GLU A 11 -13.06 -3.68 67.09
CA GLU A 11 -13.36 -2.36 66.54
C GLU A 11 -13.01 -2.28 65.04
N PRO A 12 -13.68 -1.40 64.25
CA PRO A 12 -13.35 -1.17 62.85
C PRO A 12 -12.03 -0.39 62.71
N CYS A 13 -11.04 -1.00 62.05
CA CYS A 13 -9.76 -0.39 61.75
C CYS A 13 -9.87 0.59 60.56
N ALA A 14 -9.44 1.83 60.78
CA ALA A 14 -9.34 2.86 59.75
C ALA A 14 -8.29 2.50 58.68
N ALA A 15 -8.75 2.24 57.46
CA ALA A 15 -7.90 1.94 56.31
C ALA A 15 -7.08 3.19 55.89
N ARG A 16 -5.80 3.19 56.25
CA ARG A 16 -4.82 4.18 55.79
C ARG A 16 -4.66 4.09 54.27
N ARG A 17 -4.99 5.17 53.56
CA ARG A 17 -4.67 5.35 52.13
C ARG A 17 -3.15 5.37 51.96
N THR A 18 -2.62 4.43 51.19
CA THR A 18 -1.19 4.29 50.93
C THR A 18 -0.75 5.22 49.81
N GLU A 19 0.43 5.83 49.95
CA GLU A 19 1.06 6.72 48.95
C GLU A 19 1.14 6.11 47.55
N GLY A 20 1.25 4.78 47.47
CA GLY A 20 1.25 4.05 46.20
C GLY A 20 -0.02 4.22 45.37
N GLN A 21 -1.17 4.51 46.01
CA GLN A 21 -2.44 4.74 45.32
C GLN A 21 -2.57 6.18 44.79
N LEU A 22 -1.92 7.15 45.46
CA LEU A 22 -1.80 8.53 44.98
C LEU A 22 -0.89 8.61 43.75
N ARG A 23 0.29 7.96 43.80
CA ARG A 23 1.21 7.91 42.65
C ARG A 23 0.59 7.26 41.41
N ARG A 24 -0.22 6.20 41.59
CA ARG A 24 -0.93 5.53 40.49
C ARG A 24 -1.99 6.42 39.82
N ARG A 25 -2.70 7.26 40.59
CA ARG A 25 -3.68 8.20 40.03
C ARG A 25 -3.02 9.38 39.33
N GLN A 26 -1.88 9.87 39.83
CA GLN A 26 -1.11 10.95 39.19
C GLN A 26 -0.65 10.53 37.77
N GLY A 27 -0.07 9.33 37.64
CA GLY A 27 0.41 8.82 36.34
C GLY A 27 -0.70 8.58 35.30
N LEU A 28 -1.94 8.30 35.72
CA LEU A 28 -3.08 8.17 34.81
C LEU A 28 -3.63 9.53 34.34
N ALA A 29 -3.51 10.56 35.17
CA ALA A 29 -3.93 11.92 34.80
C ALA A 29 -2.96 12.56 33.80
N ASP A 30 -1.65 12.37 33.97
CA ASP A 30 -0.63 12.92 33.07
C ASP A 30 -0.65 12.27 31.67
N ALA A 31 -0.94 10.96 31.60
CA ALA A 31 -1.12 10.26 30.32
C ALA A 31 -2.34 10.73 29.52
N SER A 32 -3.32 11.35 30.18
CA SER A 32 -4.55 11.87 29.55
C SER A 32 -4.42 13.33 29.09
N ALA A 33 -3.40 14.06 29.56
CA ALA A 33 -3.23 15.50 29.33
C ALA A 33 -2.28 15.84 28.15
N GLY A 34 -1.67 14.85 27.49
CA GLY A 34 -0.95 15.07 26.23
C GLY A 34 0.27 15.99 26.31
N VAL A 35 0.94 16.08 27.46
CA VAL A 35 2.19 16.85 27.62
C VAL A 35 3.33 15.92 28.00
N THR A 36 4.25 15.68 27.09
CA THR A 36 5.62 15.26 27.40
C THR A 36 6.55 16.48 27.29
N PRO A 37 7.08 17.00 28.41
CA PRO A 37 8.10 18.04 28.37
C PRO A 37 9.49 17.41 28.29
N GLY A 38 10.31 17.88 27.34
CA GLY A 38 11.77 17.75 27.42
C GLY A 38 12.44 16.85 26.39
N GLU A 39 12.90 17.50 25.31
CA GLU A 39 14.20 17.29 24.65
C GLU A 39 14.72 15.86 24.38
N THR A 40 14.81 15.52 23.10
CA THR A 40 16.12 15.33 22.47
C THR A 40 15.94 15.45 20.96
N GLY A 41 16.79 16.24 20.32
CA GLY A 41 16.71 16.54 18.90
C GLY A 41 16.66 15.28 18.05
N VAL A 42 15.51 15.01 17.43
CA VAL A 42 15.48 14.20 16.23
C VAL A 42 15.90 15.17 15.12
N PRO A 43 17.08 15.00 14.49
CA PRO A 43 17.36 15.78 13.30
C PRO A 43 16.21 15.52 12.33
N ALA A 44 15.55 16.58 11.88
CA ALA A 44 14.52 16.55 10.87
C ALA A 44 15.12 16.21 9.50
N VAL A 45 15.93 15.17 9.41
CA VAL A 45 15.90 14.31 8.24
C VAL A 45 14.64 13.48 8.44
N VAL A 46 13.50 14.10 8.14
CA VAL A 46 12.31 13.33 7.77
C VAL A 46 12.82 12.42 6.68
N ALA A 47 13.05 11.14 7.00
CA ALA A 47 13.35 10.14 6.00
C ALA A 47 12.21 10.25 5.00
N ARG A 48 12.46 10.90 3.86
CA ARG A 48 11.47 11.07 2.82
C ARG A 48 11.15 9.64 2.44
N ILE A 49 9.97 9.16 2.83
CA ILE A 49 9.49 7.85 2.45
C ILE A 49 9.56 7.86 0.93
N GLU A 50 10.51 7.11 0.37
CA GLU A 50 10.64 7.01 -1.07
C GLU A 50 9.35 6.39 -1.59
N ARG A 51 8.69 7.10 -2.50
CA ARG A 51 7.45 6.60 -3.08
C ARG A 51 7.80 5.42 -3.97
N PHE A 52 6.95 4.40 -3.91
CA PHE A 52 7.04 3.29 -4.84
C PHE A 52 6.90 3.81 -6.27
N ARG A 53 7.79 3.40 -7.18
CA ARG A 53 7.86 3.89 -8.56
C ARG A 53 7.23 2.90 -9.54
N CYS A 54 6.45 3.40 -10.49
CA CYS A 54 5.86 2.60 -11.55
C CYS A 54 5.97 3.25 -12.93
N VAL A 55 6.02 2.42 -13.97
CA VAL A 55 5.84 2.84 -15.37
C VAL A 55 4.41 2.55 -15.78
N ILE A 56 3.73 3.50 -16.44
CA ILE A 56 2.44 3.23 -17.07
C ILE A 56 2.69 2.78 -18.49
N TYR A 57 2.20 1.59 -18.85
CA TYR A 57 2.26 1.07 -20.22
C TYR A 57 0.86 0.86 -20.78
N LEU A 58 0.61 1.46 -21.95
CA LEU A 58 -0.67 1.39 -22.64
C LEU A 58 -0.43 1.06 -24.11
N SER A 59 -1.10 0.01 -24.58
CA SER A 59 -1.14 -0.30 -26.01
C SER A 59 -2.55 -0.15 -26.57
N GLY A 60 -2.64 0.32 -27.80
CA GLY A 60 -3.88 0.45 -28.54
C GLY A 60 -3.74 0.01 -29.99
N ALA A 61 -4.89 -0.18 -30.64
CA ALA A 61 -4.93 -0.24 -32.10
C ALA A 61 -4.49 1.10 -32.70
N ALA A 62 -4.09 1.09 -33.98
CA ALA A 62 -3.82 2.32 -34.71
C ALA A 62 -5.07 3.23 -34.65
N GLY A 63 -4.90 4.45 -34.12
CA GLY A 63 -5.99 5.41 -33.94
C GLY A 63 -6.92 5.16 -32.75
N ALA A 64 -6.63 4.19 -31.88
CA ALA A 64 -7.38 4.03 -30.63
C ALA A 64 -7.12 5.21 -29.69
N ASP A 65 -8.16 5.69 -28.99
CA ASP A 65 -8.02 6.72 -27.98
C ASP A 65 -7.47 6.12 -26.66
N ILE A 66 -6.20 6.41 -26.36
CA ILE A 66 -5.51 5.98 -25.14
C ILE A 66 -5.64 7.02 -24.01
N ALA A 67 -6.21 8.21 -24.27
CA ALA A 67 -6.25 9.30 -23.30
C ALA A 67 -7.08 8.97 -22.05
N ALA A 68 -8.20 8.28 -22.21
CA ALA A 68 -9.00 7.82 -21.07
C ALA A 68 -8.24 6.78 -20.21
N PRO A 69 -7.76 5.66 -20.75
CA PRO A 69 -6.90 4.71 -20.03
C PRO A 69 -5.70 5.35 -19.33
N ARG A 70 -5.05 6.33 -19.97
CA ARG A 70 -3.93 7.08 -19.37
C ARG A 70 -4.36 7.81 -18.11
N ARG A 71 -5.42 8.64 -18.20
CA ARG A 71 -5.91 9.40 -17.04
C ARG A 71 -6.29 8.46 -15.90
N GLU A 72 -6.92 7.34 -16.22
CA GLU A 72 -7.34 6.34 -15.25
C GLU A 72 -6.15 5.68 -14.53
N CYS A 73 -5.12 5.26 -15.26
CA CYS A 73 -3.89 4.72 -14.67
C CYS A 73 -3.15 5.77 -13.83
N THR A 74 -3.10 7.03 -14.29
CA THR A 74 -2.49 8.12 -13.51
C THR A 74 -3.23 8.35 -12.19
N GLN A 75 -4.57 8.38 -12.21
CA GLN A 75 -5.38 8.51 -11.00
C GLN A 75 -5.21 7.31 -10.07
N TYR A 76 -5.15 6.10 -10.63
CA TYR A 76 -4.90 4.89 -9.87
C TYR A 76 -3.55 4.96 -9.16
N ALA A 77 -2.46 5.21 -9.89
CA ALA A 77 -1.13 5.35 -9.29
C ALA A 77 -1.09 6.42 -8.18
N ALA A 78 -1.73 7.57 -8.41
CA ALA A 78 -1.83 8.63 -7.41
C ALA A 78 -2.60 8.18 -6.15
N ALA A 79 -3.67 7.42 -6.29
CA ALA A 79 -4.46 6.89 -5.16
C ALA A 79 -3.64 5.92 -4.28
N PHE A 80 -2.69 5.19 -4.86
CA PHE A 80 -1.75 4.34 -4.12
C PHE A 80 -0.49 5.07 -3.64
N GLY A 81 -0.36 6.38 -3.93
CA GLY A 81 0.82 7.16 -3.60
C GLY A 81 2.06 6.74 -4.39
N TRP A 82 1.88 6.11 -5.55
CA TRP A 82 2.97 5.71 -6.43
C TRP A 82 3.47 6.90 -7.26
N GLU A 83 4.77 6.93 -7.49
CA GLU A 83 5.42 7.87 -8.39
C GLU A 83 5.48 7.28 -9.80
N ILE A 84 4.96 8.01 -10.78
CA ILE A 84 5.00 7.57 -12.18
C ILE A 84 6.32 8.04 -12.78
N THR A 85 7.20 7.11 -13.13
CA THR A 85 8.51 7.42 -13.72
C THR A 85 8.40 7.71 -15.21
N GLU A 86 7.54 6.99 -15.91
CA GLU A 86 7.31 7.16 -17.33
C GLU A 86 5.90 6.70 -17.73
N VAL A 87 5.36 7.31 -18.79
CA VAL A 87 4.13 6.87 -19.45
C VAL A 87 4.49 6.49 -20.88
N ILE A 88 4.36 5.22 -21.21
CA ILE A 88 4.70 4.65 -22.50
C ILE A 88 3.41 4.27 -23.22
N GLU A 89 3.20 4.88 -24.37
CA GLU A 89 2.00 4.70 -25.20
C GLU A 89 2.41 4.13 -26.56
N GLU A 90 1.79 3.02 -26.95
CA GLU A 90 2.12 2.33 -28.18
C GLU A 90 0.87 2.01 -29.01
N HIS A 91 0.92 2.34 -30.32
CA HIS A 91 -0.20 2.15 -31.25
C HIS A 91 0.12 1.07 -32.30
N VAL A 92 0.57 -0.09 -31.84
CA VAL A 92 1.05 -1.19 -32.68
C VAL A 92 -0.05 -2.17 -33.13
N GLY A 93 -1.28 -2.04 -32.64
CA GLY A 93 -2.35 -2.97 -32.99
C GLY A 93 -2.14 -4.37 -32.40
N LEU A 94 -2.25 -5.39 -33.25
CA LEU A 94 -2.27 -6.80 -32.86
C LEU A 94 -0.88 -7.46 -32.85
N LEU A 95 0.21 -6.68 -32.81
CA LEU A 95 1.54 -7.28 -32.65
C LEU A 95 1.61 -8.08 -31.34
N PRO A 96 2.26 -9.25 -31.32
CA PRO A 96 2.49 -9.96 -30.07
C PRO A 96 3.31 -9.09 -29.10
N PRO A 97 3.27 -9.34 -27.78
CA PRO A 97 4.00 -8.54 -26.80
C PRO A 97 5.51 -8.53 -27.06
N HIS A 98 6.08 -9.67 -27.44
CA HIS A 98 7.48 -9.79 -27.85
C HIS A 98 7.70 -9.03 -29.16
N GLY A 99 8.55 -8.00 -29.11
CA GLY A 99 8.86 -7.13 -30.25
C GLY A 99 8.22 -5.75 -30.18
N ARG A 100 7.37 -5.49 -29.19
CA ARG A 100 6.85 -4.15 -28.88
C ARG A 100 7.93 -3.30 -28.23
N ALA A 101 8.34 -2.22 -28.89
CA ALA A 101 9.44 -1.37 -28.44
C ALA A 101 9.12 -0.71 -27.09
N GLY A 102 7.88 -0.25 -26.91
CA GLY A 102 7.41 0.35 -25.66
C GLY A 102 7.38 -0.63 -24.49
N LEU A 103 7.01 -1.90 -24.73
CA LEU A 103 7.04 -2.91 -23.69
C LEU A 103 8.48 -3.27 -23.30
N GLY A 104 9.39 -3.34 -24.27
CA GLY A 104 10.83 -3.48 -24.03
C GLY A 104 11.38 -2.34 -23.18
N GLN A 105 11.01 -1.10 -23.50
CA GLN A 105 11.39 0.07 -22.72
C GLN A 105 10.88 -0.01 -21.27
N ALA A 106 9.62 -0.41 -21.06
CA ALA A 106 9.08 -0.62 -19.71
C ALA A 106 9.89 -1.67 -18.93
N LEU A 107 10.22 -2.80 -19.56
CA LEU A 107 11.05 -3.85 -18.96
C LEU A 107 12.45 -3.35 -18.60
N ASP A 108 13.07 -2.54 -19.45
CA ASP A 108 14.40 -2.01 -19.20
C ASP A 108 14.43 -1.04 -18.02
N ARG A 109 13.36 -0.27 -17.79
CA ARG A 109 13.19 0.55 -16.58
C ARG A 109 13.12 -0.30 -15.30
N ILE A 110 12.45 -1.45 -15.37
CA ILE A 110 12.41 -2.40 -14.24
C ILE A 110 13.81 -2.98 -13.98
N LYS A 111 14.50 -3.43 -15.04
CA LYS A 111 15.87 -3.97 -14.92
C LYS A 111 16.87 -2.95 -14.38
N ALA A 112 16.69 -1.67 -14.71
CA ALA A 112 17.51 -0.57 -14.19
C ALA A 112 17.15 -0.18 -12.74
N ALA A 113 16.18 -0.86 -12.11
CA ALA A 113 15.62 -0.54 -10.79
C ALA A 113 15.07 0.90 -10.70
N GLU A 114 14.69 1.49 -11.84
CA GLU A 114 14.10 2.82 -11.89
C GLU A 114 12.61 2.78 -11.54
N ALA A 115 11.95 1.65 -11.79
CA ALA A 115 10.58 1.36 -11.39
C ALA A 115 10.45 -0.07 -10.84
N GLY A 116 9.49 -0.28 -9.94
CA GLY A 116 9.18 -1.60 -9.37
C GLY A 116 7.93 -2.25 -9.96
N ALA A 117 7.16 -1.53 -10.79
CA ALA A 117 5.98 -2.09 -11.43
C ALA A 117 5.70 -1.48 -12.81
N VAL A 118 5.05 -2.29 -13.64
CA VAL A 118 4.39 -1.84 -14.86
C VAL A 118 2.89 -1.80 -14.59
N LEU A 119 2.27 -0.63 -14.71
CA LEU A 119 0.83 -0.42 -14.56
C LEU A 119 0.18 -0.33 -15.94
N THR A 120 -0.85 -1.15 -16.18
CA THR A 120 -1.65 -1.09 -17.41
C THR A 120 -3.14 -1.02 -17.09
N ALA A 121 -3.93 -0.46 -18.01
CA ALA A 121 -5.36 -0.27 -17.76
C ALA A 121 -6.17 -1.57 -17.90
N TRP A 122 -5.76 -2.49 -18.78
CA TRP A 122 -6.48 -3.74 -19.04
C TRP A 122 -5.50 -4.84 -19.44
N ARG A 123 -5.81 -6.10 -19.13
CA ARG A 123 -4.99 -7.25 -19.54
C ARG A 123 -4.72 -7.28 -21.05
N SER A 124 -5.74 -6.97 -21.85
CA SER A 124 -5.67 -6.98 -23.32
C SER A 124 -4.71 -5.95 -23.93
N MET A 125 -4.28 -4.94 -23.17
CA MET A 125 -3.23 -4.01 -23.60
C MET A 125 -1.83 -4.66 -23.57
N ILE A 126 -1.66 -5.73 -22.80
CA ILE A 126 -0.47 -6.57 -22.89
C ILE A 126 -0.74 -7.63 -23.95
N SER A 127 -1.67 -8.55 -23.67
CA SER A 127 -2.17 -9.52 -24.66
C SER A 127 -3.57 -10.01 -24.29
N SER A 128 -4.37 -10.33 -25.30
CA SER A 128 -5.62 -11.10 -25.13
C SER A 128 -5.38 -12.59 -24.89
N VAL A 129 -4.20 -13.11 -25.26
CA VAL A 129 -3.82 -14.50 -25.06
C VAL A 129 -3.26 -14.67 -23.66
N ALA A 130 -3.86 -15.58 -22.89
CA ALA A 130 -3.51 -15.74 -21.48
C ALA A 130 -2.04 -16.12 -21.27
N GLN A 131 -1.54 -17.06 -22.10
CA GLN A 131 -0.16 -17.51 -22.05
C GLN A 131 0.84 -16.38 -22.32
N GLU A 132 0.61 -15.58 -23.36
CA GLU A 132 1.49 -14.45 -23.70
C GLU A 132 1.53 -13.40 -22.57
N TYR A 133 0.37 -13.12 -21.95
CA TYR A 133 0.32 -12.25 -20.78
C TYR A 133 1.16 -12.81 -19.62
N ASP A 134 1.00 -14.11 -19.32
CA ASP A 134 1.69 -14.76 -18.21
C ASP A 134 3.21 -14.79 -18.46
N GLU A 135 3.64 -14.95 -19.71
CA GLU A 135 5.05 -14.86 -20.12
C GLU A 135 5.62 -13.47 -19.85
N VAL A 136 4.92 -12.41 -20.24
CA VAL A 136 5.34 -11.02 -19.95
C VAL A 136 5.36 -10.75 -18.45
N ALA A 137 4.34 -11.18 -17.71
CA ALA A 137 4.30 -11.02 -16.26
C ALA A 137 5.51 -11.68 -15.59
N ARG A 138 5.84 -12.93 -15.98
CA ARG A 138 7.02 -13.65 -15.50
C ARG A 138 8.32 -12.97 -15.88
N GLU A 139 8.42 -12.36 -17.06
CA GLU A 139 9.61 -11.60 -17.46
C GLU A 139 9.82 -10.36 -16.58
N ILE A 140 8.74 -9.63 -16.27
CA ILE A 140 8.77 -8.48 -15.36
C ILE A 140 9.14 -8.93 -13.93
N GLU A 141 8.56 -10.03 -13.45
CA GLU A 141 8.87 -10.62 -12.14
C GLU A 141 10.33 -11.05 -12.02
N LYS A 142 10.87 -11.70 -13.07
CA LYS A 142 12.29 -12.07 -13.12
C LYS A 142 13.21 -10.84 -13.08
N ALA A 143 12.76 -9.70 -13.61
CA ALA A 143 13.48 -8.43 -13.55
C ALA A 143 13.37 -7.74 -12.18
N GLY A 144 12.59 -8.28 -11.24
CA GLY A 144 12.41 -7.73 -9.90
C GLY A 144 11.24 -6.77 -9.75
N GLY A 145 10.37 -6.66 -10.78
CA GLY A 145 9.15 -5.87 -10.72
C GLY A 145 7.90 -6.74 -10.67
N PHE A 146 6.73 -6.12 -10.86
CA PHE A 146 5.49 -6.85 -11.12
C PHE A 146 4.61 -6.12 -12.13
N LEU A 147 3.74 -6.88 -12.79
CA LEU A 147 2.73 -6.33 -13.70
C LEU A 147 1.43 -6.10 -12.93
N HIS A 148 0.97 -4.86 -12.89
CA HIS A 148 -0.30 -4.48 -12.26
C HIS A 148 -1.31 -4.10 -13.33
N VAL A 149 -2.46 -4.78 -13.34
CA VAL A 149 -3.60 -4.39 -14.15
C VAL A 149 -4.54 -3.58 -13.27
N ARG A 150 -4.88 -2.37 -13.70
CA ARG A 150 -6.01 -1.64 -13.13
C ARG A 150 -7.28 -2.40 -13.50
N ASP A 151 -7.70 -3.34 -12.65
CA ASP A 151 -8.99 -4.00 -12.82
C ASP A 151 -10.09 -2.99 -12.49
N SER A 152 -10.44 -2.17 -13.47
CA SER A 152 -11.80 -1.65 -13.55
C SER A 152 -12.63 -2.86 -13.91
N ALA A 153 -13.13 -3.56 -12.89
CA ALA A 153 -14.17 -4.55 -13.04
C ALA A 153 -15.13 -3.96 -14.07
N ARG A 154 -15.18 -4.61 -15.23
CA ARG A 154 -16.10 -4.26 -16.29
C ARG A 154 -17.44 -4.24 -15.59
N SER A 155 -17.99 -3.05 -15.31
CA SER A 155 -19.43 -2.87 -15.10
C SER A 155 -20.09 -3.18 -16.44
N ALA A 156 -20.00 -4.45 -16.86
CA ALA A 156 -21.04 -5.10 -17.60
C ALA A 156 -22.13 -5.30 -16.55
N GLU A 157 -22.84 -4.20 -16.26
CA GLU A 157 -24.24 -4.32 -15.95
C GLU A 157 -24.84 -5.28 -16.97
N GLY A 158 -25.33 -6.41 -16.48
CA GLY A 158 -26.28 -7.21 -17.19
C GLY A 158 -27.46 -6.32 -17.58
N THR A 159 -27.48 -5.88 -18.82
CA THR A 159 -28.72 -5.67 -19.57
C THR A 159 -28.74 -6.87 -20.54
N GLY A 160 -29.39 -7.99 -20.26
CA GLY A 160 -30.68 -8.07 -19.61
C GLY A 160 -31.79 -7.66 -20.58
N ARG A 161 -31.79 -8.22 -21.80
CA ARG A 161 -32.97 -8.72 -22.51
C ARG A 161 -32.60 -9.41 -23.81
#